data_AF-A0A6B9YQW4-F1
#
_entry.id   AF-A0A6B9YQW4-F1
#
_cell.length_a   1.000
_cell.length_b   1.000
_cell.length_c   1.000
_cell.angle_alpha   90.00
_cell.angle_beta   90.00
_cell.angle_gamma   90.00
#
_symmetry.space_group_name_H-M   'P 1'
#
loop_
_entity.id
_entity.type
_entity.pdbx_description
1 polymer ?
#
loop_
_entity_poly.entity_id
_entity_poly.type
_entity_poly.pdbx_seq_one_letter_code
_entity_poly.pdbx_strand_id
1 'polypeptide(L)'
;MLDRSLPGIKNLEHIVVLMMENRSFDHMLGALKAQHPQIDGLTGNEANPDSTGAMIKVTDDAEYQSQLDPDPDHHFPAVDLQIFGGVTESQNPARQPNMQGFIKSYYNQQRNVKHSRKIMSYFTPDKLPVLTTLATEFAVFNRWFSSIPGPTLCNRAFAHYGTSFGQVSMDIFYWNRKYKSIYERMLASGRTSKLYYYDQASSSLEVVNLLQNQPALFGTFKDFLHACSSGKLPDYCFIEPNYTDHEDPNGAGELLASDQHPDHDVRAGEQFIASVYNAIRNNPDLWPNTALLIVYDEHGGIHDHVSPPACTPDGFVAQPSATGTPDPFHFDRLGVRVPAILVSPWIARGTVINEVFEHASIPATVTDYFIGKYDERSDREKAANMFLESISLTKMRSDNDCPAFALD
;
A
#
# COMPACT_ATOMS: atom_id res chain seq x y z
N MET A 1 -20.80 9.03 3.35
CA MET A 1 -21.62 8.72 2.15
C MET A 1 -21.18 9.69 1.09
N LEU A 2 -20.67 9.21 -0.03
CA LEU A 2 -20.03 10.03 -1.06
C LEU A 2 -21.01 11.05 -1.66
N ASP A 3 -20.67 12.35 -1.62
CA ASP A 3 -21.46 13.39 -2.24
C ASP A 3 -21.24 13.41 -3.77
N ARG A 4 -22.12 12.71 -4.48
CA ARG A 4 -22.08 12.61 -5.94
C ARG A 4 -22.50 13.89 -6.67
N SER A 5 -22.87 14.95 -5.94
CA SER A 5 -23.16 16.26 -6.54
C SER A 5 -21.91 17.10 -6.79
N LEU A 6 -20.80 16.79 -6.09
CA LEU A 6 -19.54 17.52 -6.21
C LEU A 6 -18.93 17.31 -7.60
N PRO A 7 -18.36 18.36 -8.24
CA PRO A 7 -17.91 18.28 -9.63
C PRO A 7 -16.80 17.25 -9.83
N GLY A 8 -15.87 17.14 -8.88
CA GLY A 8 -14.81 16.13 -8.94
C GLY A 8 -15.35 14.70 -8.93
N ILE A 9 -16.31 14.40 -8.04
CA ILE A 9 -16.96 13.09 -8.00
C ILE A 9 -17.83 12.86 -9.23
N LYS A 10 -18.63 13.85 -9.63
CA LYS A 10 -19.54 13.73 -10.78
C LYS A 10 -18.80 13.43 -12.08
N ASN A 11 -17.61 14.01 -12.25
CA ASN A 11 -16.79 13.87 -13.45
C ASN A 11 -15.73 12.77 -13.33
N LEU A 12 -15.65 12.05 -12.21
CA LEU A 12 -14.64 11.00 -12.02
C LEU A 12 -14.97 9.80 -12.92
N GLU A 13 -14.06 9.48 -13.83
CA GLU A 13 -14.18 8.37 -14.78
C GLU A 13 -13.18 7.26 -14.46
N HIS A 14 -12.03 7.59 -13.87
CA HIS A 14 -10.93 6.65 -13.65
C HIS A 14 -10.51 6.59 -12.17
N ILE A 15 -10.46 5.38 -11.62
CA ILE A 15 -9.76 5.10 -10.37
C ILE A 15 -8.51 4.31 -10.71
N VAL A 16 -7.35 4.86 -10.39
CA VAL A 16 -6.03 4.23 -10.57
C VAL A 16 -5.45 3.92 -9.20
N VAL A 17 -5.00 2.69 -9.00
CA VAL A 17 -4.27 2.28 -7.80
C VAL A 17 -2.86 1.90 -8.21
N LEU A 18 -1.86 2.53 -7.60
CA LEU A 18 -0.45 2.12 -7.65
C LEU A 18 -0.12 1.48 -6.30
N MET A 19 0.27 0.21 -6.30
CA MET A 19 0.66 -0.51 -5.09
C MET A 19 2.16 -0.83 -5.10
N MET A 20 2.89 -0.17 -4.21
CA MET A 20 4.31 -0.36 -3.93
C MET A 20 4.51 -1.49 -2.89
N GLU A 21 5.77 -1.87 -2.62
CA GLU A 21 6.12 -2.99 -1.74
C GLU A 21 6.74 -2.52 -0.41
N ASN A 22 6.38 -3.18 0.69
CA ASN A 22 7.21 -3.41 1.87
C ASN A 22 7.80 -2.18 2.57
N ARG A 23 6.97 -1.16 2.84
CA ARG A 23 7.39 0.05 3.58
C ARG A 23 6.35 0.51 4.57
N SER A 24 6.80 0.77 5.80
CA SER A 24 5.96 1.34 6.85
C SER A 24 5.70 2.84 6.63
N PHE A 25 4.59 3.34 7.19
CA PHE A 25 4.28 4.78 7.12
C PHE A 25 5.38 5.63 7.75
N ASP A 26 5.82 5.30 8.97
CA ASP A 26 6.85 6.07 9.66
C ASP A 26 8.19 6.09 8.92
N HIS A 27 8.55 5.01 8.24
CA HIS A 27 9.80 4.93 7.49
C HIS A 27 9.84 5.87 6.29
N MET A 28 8.70 6.05 5.60
CA MET A 28 8.62 6.85 4.36
C MET A 28 8.11 8.27 4.60
N LEU A 29 7.11 8.44 5.46
CA LEU A 29 6.39 9.70 5.65
C LEU A 29 6.46 10.22 7.10
N GLY A 30 7.05 9.45 8.02
CA GLY A 30 7.10 9.80 9.44
C GLY A 30 7.75 11.15 9.72
N ALA A 31 8.81 11.49 8.97
CA ALA A 31 9.53 12.76 9.12
C ALA A 31 8.66 14.00 8.84
N LEU A 32 7.57 13.85 8.06
CA LEU A 32 6.72 14.98 7.68
C LEU A 32 6.03 15.64 8.88
N LYS A 33 5.86 14.93 10.00
CA LYS A 33 5.26 15.50 11.22
C LYS A 33 5.95 16.78 11.67
N ALA A 34 7.27 16.88 11.51
CA ALA A 34 8.04 18.06 11.91
C ALA A 34 7.61 19.34 11.16
N GLN A 35 7.14 19.20 9.91
CA GLN A 35 6.70 20.31 9.06
C GLN A 35 5.17 20.42 8.98
N HIS A 36 4.47 19.30 9.13
CA HIS A 36 3.02 19.16 9.04
C HIS A 36 2.48 18.44 10.28
N PRO A 37 2.21 19.15 11.39
CA PRO A 37 1.88 18.52 12.69
C PRO A 37 0.60 17.68 12.71
N GLN A 38 -0.29 17.85 11.73
CA GLN A 38 -1.49 17.03 11.55
C GLN A 38 -1.17 15.62 11.04
N ILE A 39 -0.02 15.43 10.39
CA ILE A 39 0.47 14.12 10.00
C ILE A 39 0.95 13.40 11.26
N ASP A 40 0.43 12.19 11.46
CA ASP A 40 0.78 11.37 12.61
C ASP A 40 2.01 10.52 12.34
N GLY A 41 3.14 11.20 12.17
CA GLY A 41 4.46 10.61 11.98
C GLY A 41 5.32 10.61 13.25
N LEU A 42 6.63 10.74 13.07
CA LEU A 42 7.62 10.57 14.13
C LEU A 42 7.92 11.87 14.89
N THR A 43 8.08 11.76 16.20
CA THR A 43 8.54 12.85 17.10
C THR A 43 10.03 12.76 17.40
N GLY A 44 10.69 11.66 17.04
CA GLY A 44 12.08 11.36 17.40
C GLY A 44 12.23 10.71 18.78
N ASN A 45 11.12 10.36 19.44
CA ASN A 45 11.13 9.71 20.76
C ASN A 45 10.60 8.28 20.73
N GLU A 46 10.01 7.86 19.61
CA GLU A 46 9.60 6.50 19.34
C GLU A 46 10.83 5.59 19.43
N ALA A 47 10.69 4.49 20.16
CA ALA A 47 11.80 3.60 20.46
C ALA A 47 11.36 2.15 20.60
N ASN A 48 12.28 1.23 20.35
CA ASN A 48 12.15 -0.21 20.62
C ASN A 48 13.33 -0.70 21.47
N PRO A 49 13.13 -1.68 22.36
CA PRO A 49 14.22 -2.33 23.05
C PRO A 49 15.02 -3.22 22.09
N ASP A 50 16.34 -3.17 22.18
CA ASP A 50 17.19 -4.20 21.56
C ASP A 50 17.36 -5.43 22.46
N SER A 51 18.12 -6.43 22.00
CA SER A 51 18.36 -7.66 22.76
C SER A 51 19.20 -7.48 24.04
N THR A 52 19.75 -6.29 24.28
CA THR A 52 20.44 -5.91 25.53
C THR A 52 19.52 -5.16 26.50
N GLY A 53 18.30 -4.83 26.08
CA GLY A 53 17.35 -4.00 26.83
C GLY A 53 17.56 -2.50 26.66
N ALA A 54 18.49 -2.07 25.79
CA ALA A 54 18.67 -0.66 25.48
C ALA A 54 17.51 -0.15 24.60
N MET A 55 16.91 0.98 24.98
CA MET A 55 15.88 1.63 24.17
C MET A 55 16.52 2.40 23.02
N ILE A 56 16.27 1.95 21.79
CA ILE A 56 16.83 2.51 20.57
C ILE A 56 15.75 3.35 19.91
N LYS A 57 16.04 4.64 19.75
CA LYS A 57 15.14 5.60 19.13
C LYS A 57 15.20 5.51 17.60
N VAL A 58 14.15 5.98 16.95
CA VAL A 58 14.15 6.26 15.51
C VAL A 58 15.25 7.26 15.12
N THR A 59 15.84 7.08 13.94
CA THR A 59 16.91 7.94 13.40
C THR A 59 16.68 8.26 11.92
N ASP A 60 17.09 9.43 11.46
CA ASP A 60 16.87 9.95 10.11
C ASP A 60 17.94 9.48 9.08
N ASP A 61 18.60 8.36 9.37
CA ASP A 61 19.75 7.84 8.65
C ASP A 61 19.40 6.71 7.66
N ALA A 62 18.15 6.64 7.19
CA ALA A 62 17.77 5.65 6.19
C ALA A 62 18.59 5.83 4.89
N GLU A 63 19.18 4.76 4.39
CA GLU A 63 19.95 4.78 3.13
C GLU A 63 19.05 4.32 1.98
N TYR A 64 19.39 4.74 0.75
CA TYR A 64 18.56 4.45 -0.42
C TYR A 64 18.41 2.97 -0.76
N GLN A 65 19.41 2.15 -0.41
CA GLN A 65 19.46 0.71 -0.72
C GLN A 65 20.34 -0.02 0.30
N SER A 66 20.24 -1.35 0.36
CA SER A 66 21.15 -2.26 1.08
C SER A 66 21.31 -2.07 2.60
N GLN A 67 20.64 -1.07 3.20
CA GLN A 67 20.68 -0.88 4.65
C GLN A 67 20.01 -2.04 5.39
N LEU A 68 18.90 -2.54 4.84
CA LEU A 68 18.06 -3.61 5.37
C LEU A 68 18.29 -4.93 4.61
N ASP A 69 19.56 -5.32 4.46
CA ASP A 69 19.97 -6.64 3.98
C ASP A 69 20.46 -7.50 5.16
N PRO A 70 19.79 -8.62 5.48
CA PRO A 70 18.72 -9.28 4.74
C PRO A 70 17.39 -8.54 4.88
N ASP A 71 16.52 -8.80 3.92
CA ASP A 71 15.12 -8.39 3.94
C ASP A 71 14.46 -8.68 5.31
N PRO A 72 13.91 -7.67 6.00
CA PRO A 72 13.33 -7.87 7.32
C PRO A 72 12.10 -8.78 7.28
N ASP A 73 11.99 -9.67 8.27
CA ASP A 73 10.93 -10.68 8.29
C ASP A 73 9.56 -10.01 8.45
N HIS A 74 8.73 -10.14 7.43
CA HIS A 74 7.38 -9.64 7.36
C HIS A 74 6.35 -10.76 7.20
N HIS A 75 6.73 -12.01 7.50
CA HIS A 75 5.78 -13.10 7.62
C HIS A 75 4.97 -12.98 8.91
N PHE A 76 3.78 -13.60 8.91
CA PHE A 76 2.84 -13.52 10.02
C PHE A 76 3.41 -13.66 11.44
N PRO A 77 4.24 -14.68 11.76
CA PRO A 77 4.77 -14.83 13.11
C PRO A 77 5.75 -13.71 13.50
N ALA A 78 6.49 -13.17 12.53
CA ALA A 78 7.41 -12.06 12.76
C ALA A 78 6.66 -10.74 12.98
N VAL A 79 5.58 -10.51 12.25
CA VAL A 79 4.74 -9.32 12.42
C VAL A 79 3.94 -9.37 13.72
N ASP A 80 3.46 -10.55 14.13
CA ASP A 80 2.85 -10.73 15.46
C ASP A 80 3.86 -10.39 16.58
N LEU A 81 5.11 -10.86 16.44
CA LEU A 81 6.21 -10.49 17.33
C LEU A 81 6.45 -8.97 17.34
N GLN A 82 6.45 -8.31 16.18
CA GLN A 82 6.63 -6.86 16.05
C GLN A 82 5.55 -6.08 16.81
N ILE A 83 4.28 -6.48 16.63
CA ILE A 83 3.11 -5.82 17.22
C ILE A 83 3.04 -6.03 18.74
N PHE A 84 3.28 -7.26 19.23
CA PHE A 84 3.05 -7.62 20.65
C PHE A 84 4.33 -7.75 21.50
N GLY A 85 5.51 -7.61 20.92
CA GLY A 85 6.79 -7.83 21.60
C GLY A 85 7.05 -9.31 21.97
N GLY A 86 6.21 -10.23 21.46
CA GLY A 86 6.31 -11.67 21.67
C GLY A 86 5.50 -12.19 22.86
N VAL A 87 4.55 -11.42 23.38
CA VAL A 87 3.54 -11.91 24.32
C VAL A 87 2.48 -12.70 23.53
N THR A 88 2.27 -13.97 23.88
CA THR A 88 1.25 -14.83 23.25
C THR A 88 -0.10 -14.73 23.96
N GLU A 89 -1.19 -15.15 23.32
CA GLU A 89 -2.52 -15.16 23.97
C GLU A 89 -2.58 -16.17 25.12
N SER A 90 -1.86 -17.29 24.99
CA SER A 90 -1.71 -18.26 26.07
C SER A 90 -1.01 -17.69 27.32
N GLN A 91 -0.13 -16.69 27.16
CA GLN A 91 0.51 -15.98 28.28
C GLN A 91 -0.39 -14.88 28.82
N ASN A 92 -1.07 -14.14 27.92
CA ASN A 92 -2.01 -13.09 28.27
C ASN A 92 -3.12 -12.99 27.21
N PRO A 93 -4.34 -13.50 27.48
CA PRO A 93 -5.47 -13.40 26.56
C PRO A 93 -5.89 -11.95 26.25
N ALA A 94 -5.49 -11.00 27.10
CA ALA A 94 -5.73 -9.57 26.92
C ALA A 94 -4.47 -8.82 26.43
N ARG A 95 -3.53 -9.52 25.76
CA ARG A 95 -2.32 -8.90 25.20
C ARG A 95 -2.68 -7.68 24.35
N GLN A 96 -1.95 -6.60 24.55
CA GLN A 96 -2.17 -5.34 23.83
C GLN A 96 -1.02 -5.12 22.86
N PRO A 97 -1.30 -4.58 21.65
CA PRO A 97 -0.24 -4.15 20.76
C PRO A 97 0.58 -3.06 21.46
N ASN A 98 1.90 -3.18 21.40
CA ASN A 98 2.84 -2.23 21.98
C ASN A 98 3.87 -1.73 20.97
N MET A 99 3.95 -2.36 19.79
CA MET A 99 4.85 -1.99 18.71
C MET A 99 6.33 -2.05 19.12
N GLN A 100 6.69 -2.85 20.13
CA GLN A 100 8.04 -2.93 20.72
C GLN A 100 8.88 -4.11 20.21
N GLY A 101 8.43 -4.82 19.17
CA GLY A 101 9.07 -6.06 18.71
C GLY A 101 9.93 -5.95 17.45
N PHE A 102 10.06 -4.78 16.82
CA PHE A 102 10.71 -4.64 15.51
C PHE A 102 12.19 -5.00 15.53
N ILE A 103 12.95 -4.40 16.46
CA ILE A 103 14.39 -4.74 16.62
C ILE A 103 14.56 -6.21 17.01
N LYS A 104 13.68 -6.73 17.87
CA LYS A 104 13.71 -8.13 18.31
C LYS A 104 13.45 -9.09 17.15
N SER A 105 12.49 -8.77 16.28
CA SER A 105 12.17 -9.55 15.09
C SER A 105 13.37 -9.57 14.14
N TYR A 106 13.93 -8.40 13.81
CA TYR A 106 15.06 -8.32 12.90
C TYR A 106 16.34 -8.96 13.46
N TYR A 107 16.57 -8.82 14.77
CA TYR A 107 17.64 -9.52 15.49
C TYR A 107 17.55 -11.05 15.36
N ASN A 108 16.34 -11.64 15.24
CA ASN A 108 16.21 -13.09 15.17
C ASN A 108 16.80 -13.71 13.91
N GLN A 109 16.89 -12.95 12.81
CA GLN A 109 17.44 -13.44 11.54
C GLN A 109 18.96 -13.61 11.59
N GLN A 110 19.69 -12.61 12.10
CA GLN A 110 21.16 -12.59 12.06
C GLN A 110 21.86 -12.60 13.42
N ARG A 111 21.13 -12.41 14.52
CA ARG A 111 21.69 -12.27 15.88
C ARG A 111 22.73 -11.14 16.01
N ASN A 112 22.59 -10.07 15.21
CA ASN A 112 23.47 -8.91 15.21
C ASN A 112 22.76 -7.69 15.81
N VAL A 113 23.18 -7.28 17.01
CA VAL A 113 22.58 -6.14 17.74
C VAL A 113 22.66 -4.86 16.93
N LYS A 114 23.86 -4.47 16.47
CA LYS A 114 24.06 -3.19 15.76
C LYS A 114 23.23 -3.15 14.47
N HIS A 115 23.20 -4.26 13.73
CA HIS A 115 22.45 -4.35 12.49
C HIS A 115 20.94 -4.29 12.73
N SER A 116 20.41 -5.01 13.73
CA SER A 116 18.97 -5.03 14.04
C SER A 116 18.38 -3.65 14.36
N ARG A 117 19.20 -2.70 14.82
CA ARG A 117 18.78 -1.33 15.13
C ARG A 117 18.41 -0.51 13.89
N LYS A 118 18.91 -0.88 12.70
CA LYS A 118 18.63 -0.20 11.44
C LYS A 118 17.16 -0.21 11.05
N ILE A 119 16.36 -1.14 11.61
CA ILE A 119 14.91 -1.19 11.38
C ILE A 119 14.16 0.04 11.91
N MET A 120 14.83 0.86 12.73
CA MET A 120 14.32 2.11 13.30
C MET A 120 14.66 3.34 12.45
N SER A 121 15.46 3.19 11.40
CA SER A 121 15.83 4.30 10.52
C SER A 121 14.63 4.74 9.66
N TYR A 122 14.52 6.03 9.34
CA TYR A 122 13.49 6.59 8.47
C TYR A 122 14.07 7.61 7.48
N PHE A 123 13.38 7.82 6.36
CA PHE A 123 13.77 8.78 5.34
C PHE A 123 13.34 10.21 5.69
N THR A 124 14.23 11.16 5.41
CA THR A 124 13.92 12.59 5.42
C THR A 124 13.24 13.00 4.11
N PRO A 125 12.45 14.10 4.08
CA PRO A 125 11.72 14.49 2.88
C PRO A 125 12.59 14.76 1.64
N ASP A 126 13.84 15.19 1.82
CA ASP A 126 14.80 15.40 0.72
C ASP A 126 15.25 14.10 0.03
N LYS A 127 15.12 12.95 0.70
CA LYS A 127 15.42 11.63 0.13
C LYS A 127 14.23 11.04 -0.62
N LEU A 128 13.01 11.49 -0.34
CA LEU A 128 11.77 11.04 -0.98
C LEU A 128 10.98 12.23 -1.56
N PRO A 129 11.57 13.03 -2.45
CA PRO A 129 11.00 14.31 -2.89
C PRO A 129 9.66 14.17 -3.61
N VAL A 130 9.42 13.10 -4.35
CA VAL A 130 8.17 12.83 -5.08
C VAL A 130 7.08 12.44 -4.09
N LEU A 131 7.29 11.38 -3.31
CA LEU A 131 6.28 10.85 -2.40
C LEU A 131 5.88 11.89 -1.34
N THR A 132 6.86 12.60 -0.77
CA THR A 132 6.59 13.64 0.24
C THR A 132 5.92 14.88 -0.33
N THR A 133 6.26 15.29 -1.56
CA THR A 133 5.54 16.36 -2.26
C THR A 133 4.10 15.95 -2.52
N LEU A 134 3.84 14.73 -3.01
CA LEU A 134 2.47 14.26 -3.23
C LEU A 134 1.66 14.18 -1.94
N ALA A 135 2.26 13.72 -0.83
CA ALA A 135 1.61 13.64 0.47
C ALA A 135 1.20 15.02 1.01
N THR A 136 2.02 16.04 0.77
CA THR A 136 1.78 17.41 1.26
C THR A 136 0.97 18.27 0.29
N GLU A 137 0.95 17.92 -0.99
CA GLU A 137 0.17 18.61 -2.02
C GLU A 137 -1.24 18.05 -2.19
N PHE A 138 -1.52 16.80 -1.79
CA PHE A 138 -2.85 16.18 -1.93
C PHE A 138 -3.39 15.65 -0.59
N ALA A 139 -3.95 14.44 -0.56
CA ALA A 139 -4.48 13.83 0.66
C ALA A 139 -3.59 12.68 1.14
N VAL A 140 -3.04 12.79 2.34
CA VAL A 140 -2.31 11.71 3.02
C VAL A 140 -3.18 11.06 4.10
N PHE A 141 -3.10 9.74 4.22
CA PHE A 141 -3.87 8.97 5.20
C PHE A 141 -3.00 8.64 6.41
N ASN A 142 -3.38 9.13 7.58
CA ASN A 142 -2.70 8.80 8.84
C ASN A 142 -2.94 7.36 9.30
N ARG A 143 -3.93 6.67 8.71
CA ARG A 143 -4.50 5.41 9.22
C ARG A 143 -4.86 4.44 8.09
N TRP A 144 -4.00 4.30 7.09
CA TRP A 144 -4.07 3.19 6.14
C TRP A 144 -3.20 2.02 6.63
N PHE A 145 -3.81 0.88 6.92
CA PHE A 145 -3.10 -0.29 7.43
C PHE A 145 -3.07 -1.40 6.39
N SER A 146 -2.05 -2.26 6.47
CA SER A 146 -2.16 -3.54 5.81
C SER A 146 -3.35 -4.32 6.37
N SER A 147 -4.03 -5.07 5.51
CA SER A 147 -5.25 -5.77 5.91
C SER A 147 -4.95 -6.80 7.00
N ILE A 148 -3.83 -7.50 6.96
CA ILE A 148 -3.48 -8.45 8.01
C ILE A 148 -1.99 -8.33 8.35
N PRO A 149 -1.56 -8.79 9.55
CA PRO A 149 -0.16 -8.76 9.94
C PRO A 149 0.60 -9.90 9.25
N GLY A 150 0.62 -9.91 7.93
CA GLY A 150 1.23 -10.94 7.09
C GLY A 150 1.86 -10.33 5.83
N PRO A 151 2.43 -11.17 4.97
CA PRO A 151 3.26 -10.73 3.85
C PRO A 151 2.42 -10.31 2.62
N THR A 152 3.09 -9.99 1.52
CA THR A 152 2.55 -9.43 0.28
C THR A 152 1.27 -10.10 -0.25
N LEU A 153 1.31 -11.39 -0.59
CA LEU A 153 0.22 -12.04 -1.35
C LEU A 153 -1.13 -12.05 -0.61
N CYS A 154 -1.11 -12.22 0.71
CA CYS A 154 -2.34 -12.21 1.48
C CYS A 154 -2.93 -10.79 1.59
N ASN A 155 -2.09 -9.74 1.67
CA ASN A 155 -2.54 -8.35 1.67
C ASN A 155 -3.01 -7.87 0.30
N ARG A 156 -2.29 -8.23 -0.78
CA ARG A 156 -2.74 -8.00 -2.16
C ARG A 156 -4.08 -8.68 -2.43
N ALA A 157 -4.32 -9.89 -1.90
CA ALA A 157 -5.63 -10.53 -2.03
C ALA A 157 -6.79 -9.68 -1.46
N PHE A 158 -6.58 -8.95 -0.35
CA PHE A 158 -7.58 -7.99 0.14
C PHE A 158 -7.80 -6.82 -0.83
N ALA A 159 -6.76 -6.33 -1.50
CA ALA A 159 -6.89 -5.27 -2.51
C ALA A 159 -7.71 -5.72 -3.75
N HIS A 160 -7.65 -7.00 -4.12
CA HIS A 160 -8.36 -7.51 -5.30
C HIS A 160 -9.74 -8.11 -4.98
N TYR A 161 -9.90 -8.73 -3.81
CA TYR A 161 -11.09 -9.52 -3.44
C TYR A 161 -11.81 -9.04 -2.17
N GLY A 162 -11.20 -8.16 -1.38
CA GLY A 162 -11.72 -7.76 -0.07
C GLY A 162 -11.58 -8.85 1.00
N THR A 163 -10.81 -9.91 0.73
CA THR A 163 -10.49 -11.01 1.66
C THR A 163 -9.27 -11.78 1.15
N SER A 164 -8.51 -12.40 2.04
CA SER A 164 -7.50 -13.43 1.72
C SER A 164 -8.04 -14.85 1.90
N PHE A 165 -9.36 -15.04 2.02
CA PHE A 165 -10.02 -16.33 2.18
C PHE A 165 -9.39 -17.24 3.24
N GLY A 166 -8.92 -16.66 4.34
CA GLY A 166 -8.28 -17.38 5.44
C GLY A 166 -6.77 -17.58 5.30
N GLN A 167 -6.13 -17.05 4.26
CA GLN A 167 -4.68 -17.17 4.03
C GLN A 167 -3.91 -16.05 4.72
N VAL A 168 -2.73 -16.40 5.24
CA VAL A 168 -1.85 -15.52 6.02
C VAL A 168 -0.38 -15.61 5.58
N SER A 169 -0.10 -16.31 4.48
CA SER A 169 1.27 -16.61 3.99
C SER A 169 1.47 -16.13 2.55
N MET A 170 2.69 -16.33 2.05
CA MET A 170 3.08 -16.18 0.64
C MET A 170 2.77 -17.42 -0.22
N ASP A 171 1.99 -18.38 0.29
CA ASP A 171 1.68 -19.56 -0.51
C ASP A 171 0.79 -19.18 -1.69
N ILE A 172 1.21 -19.56 -2.89
CA ILE A 172 0.34 -19.43 -4.07
C ILE A 172 -0.88 -20.32 -3.86
N PHE A 173 -2.05 -19.70 -3.84
CA PHE A 173 -3.31 -20.41 -3.65
C PHE A 173 -4.21 -20.29 -4.88
N TYR A 174 -5.00 -21.34 -5.09
CA TYR A 174 -6.09 -21.37 -6.06
C TYR A 174 -7.42 -21.22 -5.31
N TRP A 175 -8.06 -20.06 -5.45
CA TRP A 175 -9.25 -19.75 -4.67
C TRP A 175 -10.46 -20.61 -5.00
N ASN A 176 -11.18 -21.00 -3.94
CA ASN A 176 -12.63 -21.18 -4.01
C ASN A 176 -13.25 -19.80 -4.33
N ARG A 177 -13.95 -19.69 -5.46
CA ARG A 177 -14.55 -18.43 -5.98
C ARG A 177 -15.76 -17.95 -5.17
N LYS A 178 -15.72 -17.99 -3.82
CA LYS A 178 -16.82 -17.49 -2.97
C LYS A 178 -17.13 -16.03 -3.28
N TYR A 179 -16.09 -15.23 -3.50
CA TYR A 179 -16.19 -13.83 -3.89
C TYR A 179 -15.44 -13.61 -5.20
N LYS A 180 -16.04 -12.81 -6.09
CA LYS A 180 -15.40 -12.38 -7.33
C LYS A 180 -14.39 -11.27 -7.05
N SER A 181 -13.30 -11.27 -7.80
CA SER A 181 -12.39 -10.12 -7.82
C SER A 181 -13.11 -8.85 -8.25
N ILE A 182 -12.54 -7.70 -7.90
CA ILE A 182 -13.07 -6.42 -8.37
C ILE A 182 -13.07 -6.33 -9.91
N TYR A 183 -12.08 -6.92 -10.60
CA TYR A 183 -12.01 -6.94 -12.05
C TYR A 183 -13.16 -7.74 -12.68
N GLU A 184 -13.45 -8.94 -12.15
CA GLU A 184 -14.59 -9.74 -12.61
C GLU A 184 -15.92 -9.01 -12.38
N ARG A 185 -16.06 -8.27 -11.28
CA ARG A 185 -17.24 -7.45 -10.99
C ARG A 185 -17.38 -6.27 -11.96
N MET A 186 -16.28 -5.60 -12.28
CA MET A 186 -16.24 -4.51 -13.27
C MET A 186 -16.67 -5.01 -14.65
N LEU A 187 -16.06 -6.09 -15.14
CA LEU A 187 -16.41 -6.69 -16.44
C LEU A 187 -17.88 -7.13 -16.49
N ALA A 188 -18.37 -7.80 -15.44
CA ALA A 188 -19.76 -8.24 -15.37
C ALA A 188 -20.76 -7.08 -15.37
N SER A 189 -20.33 -5.88 -14.98
CA SER A 189 -21.13 -4.65 -14.95
C SER A 189 -21.00 -3.82 -16.23
N GLY A 190 -20.31 -4.34 -17.26
CA GLY A 190 -20.05 -3.62 -18.52
C GLY A 190 -19.02 -2.50 -18.38
N ARG A 191 -18.23 -2.50 -17.30
CA ARG A 191 -17.13 -1.55 -17.07
C ARG A 191 -15.81 -2.13 -17.55
N THR A 192 -14.86 -1.24 -17.78
CA THR A 192 -13.50 -1.57 -18.21
C THR A 192 -12.54 -1.60 -17.02
N SER A 193 -11.59 -2.52 -17.05
CA SER A 193 -10.54 -2.55 -16.05
C SER A 193 -9.27 -3.19 -16.61
N LYS A 194 -8.12 -2.72 -16.13
CA LYS A 194 -6.83 -3.36 -16.39
C LYS A 194 -5.93 -3.40 -15.17
N LEU A 195 -5.12 -4.44 -15.15
CA LEU A 195 -3.97 -4.60 -14.30
C LEU A 195 -2.72 -4.40 -15.18
N TYR A 196 -1.92 -3.41 -14.83
CA TYR A 196 -0.71 -3.06 -15.53
C TYR A 196 0.50 -3.50 -14.68
N TYR A 197 1.20 -4.52 -15.15
CA TYR A 197 2.49 -4.93 -14.58
C TYR A 197 3.61 -4.25 -15.35
N TYR A 198 4.80 -4.12 -14.77
CA TYR A 198 5.86 -3.32 -15.39
C TYR A 198 6.24 -3.81 -16.79
N ASP A 199 6.74 -5.04 -16.88
CA ASP A 199 7.03 -5.75 -18.12
C ASP A 199 7.09 -7.28 -17.95
N GLN A 200 7.42 -7.98 -19.03
CA GLN A 200 7.45 -9.45 -19.02
C GLN A 200 8.52 -10.03 -18.09
N ALA A 201 9.63 -9.32 -17.84
CA ALA A 201 10.73 -9.80 -16.99
C ALA A 201 10.40 -9.63 -15.51
N SER A 202 9.80 -8.50 -15.14
CA SER A 202 9.27 -8.23 -13.81
C SER A 202 8.07 -9.10 -13.45
N SER A 203 7.30 -9.57 -14.46
CA SER A 203 6.02 -10.25 -14.29
C SER A 203 5.10 -9.50 -13.33
N SER A 204 3.99 -10.12 -12.96
CA SER A 204 3.08 -9.66 -11.93
C SER A 204 3.24 -10.52 -10.67
N LEU A 205 3.11 -9.93 -9.48
CA LEU A 205 3.03 -10.64 -8.19
C LEU A 205 1.58 -10.98 -7.83
N GLU A 206 0.72 -11.12 -8.83
CA GLU A 206 -0.69 -11.39 -8.63
C GLU A 206 -1.00 -12.79 -8.10
N VAL A 207 -2.18 -12.88 -7.48
CA VAL A 207 -2.83 -14.17 -7.29
C VAL A 207 -3.08 -14.81 -8.66
N VAL A 208 -2.54 -16.02 -8.88
CA VAL A 208 -2.60 -16.79 -10.13
C VAL A 208 -3.99 -16.85 -10.78
N ASN A 209 -5.06 -16.80 -9.98
CA ASN A 209 -6.43 -16.79 -10.48
C ASN A 209 -6.81 -15.56 -11.32
N LEU A 210 -6.15 -14.41 -11.12
CA LEU A 210 -6.42 -13.20 -11.92
C LEU A 210 -5.93 -13.37 -13.36
N LEU A 211 -4.89 -14.19 -13.59
CA LEU A 211 -4.30 -14.44 -14.92
C LEU A 211 -5.28 -15.15 -15.90
N GLN A 212 -6.40 -15.69 -15.40
CA GLN A 212 -7.34 -16.50 -16.19
C GLN A 212 -8.05 -15.72 -17.32
N ASN A 213 -8.04 -14.39 -17.27
CA ASN A 213 -8.65 -13.52 -18.28
C ASN A 213 -7.60 -12.74 -19.11
N GLN A 214 -6.37 -13.27 -19.21
CA GLN A 214 -5.39 -12.73 -20.15
C GLN A 214 -5.82 -12.94 -21.62
N PRO A 215 -5.53 -11.99 -22.53
CA PRO A 215 -4.88 -10.70 -22.30
C PRO A 215 -5.87 -9.55 -21.96
N ALA A 216 -7.16 -9.83 -21.83
CA ALA A 216 -8.19 -8.79 -21.72
C ALA A 216 -7.99 -7.87 -20.50
N LEU A 217 -7.63 -8.44 -19.35
CA LEU A 217 -7.44 -7.71 -18.10
C LEU A 217 -6.01 -7.25 -17.82
N PHE A 218 -5.04 -7.63 -18.66
CA PHE A 218 -3.62 -7.37 -18.38
C PHE A 218 -3.02 -6.46 -19.44
N GLY A 219 -2.02 -5.68 -19.04
CA GLY A 219 -1.18 -4.89 -19.92
C GLY A 219 0.17 -4.62 -19.24
N THR A 220 1.13 -4.15 -20.03
CA THR A 220 2.41 -3.67 -19.51
C THR A 220 2.31 -2.23 -19.05
N PHE A 221 3.29 -1.72 -18.30
CA PHE A 221 3.35 -0.30 -17.94
C PHE A 221 3.43 0.60 -19.18
N LYS A 222 4.07 0.12 -20.25
CA LYS A 222 4.05 0.79 -21.55
C LYS A 222 2.62 0.94 -22.12
N ASP A 223 1.77 -0.07 -21.95
CA ASP A 223 0.36 0.02 -22.35
C ASP A 223 -0.42 1.03 -21.48
N PHE A 224 -0.08 1.15 -20.19
CA PHE A 224 -0.62 2.19 -19.31
C PHE A 224 -0.23 3.60 -19.79
N LEU A 225 1.06 3.81 -20.10
CA LEU A 225 1.54 5.09 -20.64
C LEU A 225 0.83 5.44 -21.95
N HIS A 226 0.62 4.46 -22.84
CA HIS A 226 -0.12 4.65 -24.07
C HIS A 226 -1.60 4.98 -23.83
N ALA A 227 -2.26 4.28 -22.88
CA ALA A 227 -3.63 4.57 -22.49
C ALA A 227 -3.77 5.99 -21.92
N CYS A 228 -2.81 6.42 -21.11
CA CYS A 228 -2.73 7.79 -20.61
C CYS A 228 -2.56 8.79 -21.76
N SER A 229 -1.57 8.61 -22.63
CA SER A 229 -1.31 9.58 -23.71
C SER A 229 -2.42 9.66 -24.76
N SER A 230 -3.23 8.59 -24.91
CA SER A 230 -4.31 8.51 -25.88
C SER A 230 -5.70 8.83 -25.31
N GLY A 231 -5.82 9.13 -24.02
CA GLY A 231 -7.09 9.39 -23.35
C GLY A 231 -8.02 8.17 -23.31
N LYS A 232 -7.45 6.97 -23.24
CA LYS A 232 -8.18 5.67 -23.27
C LYS A 232 -7.93 4.85 -22.01
N LEU A 233 -7.80 5.51 -20.88
CA LEU A 233 -7.61 4.85 -19.60
C LEU A 233 -8.88 4.06 -19.21
N PRO A 234 -8.79 2.82 -18.70
CA PRO A 234 -9.95 2.08 -18.20
C PRO A 234 -10.63 2.74 -16.99
N ASP A 235 -11.88 2.36 -16.68
CA ASP A 235 -12.61 2.85 -15.50
C ASP A 235 -11.83 2.54 -14.19
N TYR A 236 -11.26 1.33 -14.08
CA TYR A 236 -10.43 0.93 -12.94
C TYR A 236 -9.08 0.35 -13.39
N CYS A 237 -7.99 0.94 -12.90
CA CYS A 237 -6.63 0.48 -13.16
C CYS A 237 -5.92 0.09 -11.86
N PHE A 238 -5.16 -0.98 -11.90
CA PHE A 238 -4.21 -1.35 -10.84
C PHE A 238 -2.82 -1.47 -11.45
N ILE A 239 -1.82 -0.85 -10.85
CA ILE A 239 -0.46 -0.75 -11.38
C ILE A 239 0.48 -1.43 -10.40
N GLU A 240 1.28 -2.33 -10.93
CA GLU A 240 2.39 -2.98 -10.23
C GLU A 240 3.74 -2.45 -10.74
N PRO A 241 4.72 -2.28 -9.83
CA PRO A 241 6.07 -1.80 -10.14
C PRO A 241 6.96 -2.86 -10.81
N ASN A 242 8.19 -2.46 -11.13
CA ASN A 242 9.25 -3.40 -11.49
C ASN A 242 9.76 -4.10 -10.21
N TYR A 243 9.71 -5.41 -10.14
CA TYR A 243 10.10 -6.21 -8.98
C TYR A 243 11.55 -6.72 -9.03
N THR A 244 12.23 -6.59 -10.17
CA THR A 244 13.57 -7.17 -10.34
C THR A 244 14.49 -6.27 -11.13
N ASP A 245 15.77 -6.23 -10.73
CA ASP A 245 16.83 -5.67 -11.56
C ASP A 245 17.03 -6.55 -12.79
N HIS A 246 16.92 -5.98 -14.00
CA HIS A 246 17.09 -6.72 -15.25
C HIS A 246 17.47 -5.81 -16.42
N GLU A 247 17.96 -6.38 -17.53
CA GLU A 247 18.31 -5.60 -18.72
C GLU A 247 17.05 -5.04 -19.42
N ASP A 248 17.08 -3.77 -19.81
CA ASP A 248 16.02 -3.17 -20.62
C ASP A 248 15.88 -3.97 -21.92
N PRO A 249 14.68 -4.48 -22.25
CA PRO A 249 14.46 -5.29 -23.44
C PRO A 249 14.75 -4.55 -24.76
N ASN A 250 14.88 -3.22 -24.72
CA ASN A 250 15.24 -2.35 -25.85
C ASN A 250 16.73 -1.94 -25.83
N GLY A 251 17.53 -2.45 -24.89
CA GLY A 251 18.97 -2.20 -24.82
C GLY A 251 19.38 -0.84 -24.25
N ALA A 252 18.51 -0.20 -23.46
CA ALA A 252 18.79 1.10 -22.83
C ALA A 252 19.71 1.01 -21.59
N GLY A 253 20.04 -0.20 -21.13
CA GLY A 253 20.87 -0.44 -19.96
C GLY A 253 20.15 -1.34 -18.96
N GLU A 254 20.54 -1.24 -17.69
CA GLU A 254 19.89 -1.94 -16.58
C GLU A 254 18.66 -1.15 -16.12
N LEU A 255 17.54 -1.86 -15.95
CA LEU A 255 16.33 -1.39 -15.29
C LEU A 255 16.37 -1.87 -13.84
N LEU A 256 16.38 -0.92 -12.91
CA LEU A 256 16.31 -1.23 -11.48
C LEU A 256 14.89 -1.58 -11.08
N ALA A 257 14.74 -2.47 -10.10
CA ALA A 257 13.49 -2.68 -9.40
C ALA A 257 12.99 -1.35 -8.83
N SER A 258 11.70 -1.07 -9.05
CA SER A 258 11.06 0.21 -8.73
C SER A 258 9.91 0.07 -7.73
N ASP A 259 9.79 -1.10 -7.11
CA ASP A 259 8.77 -1.45 -6.12
C ASP A 259 9.01 -0.84 -4.73
N GLN A 260 10.24 -0.39 -4.49
CA GLN A 260 10.77 0.05 -3.20
C GLN A 260 10.87 -1.07 -2.14
N HIS A 261 10.78 -2.35 -2.51
CA HIS A 261 10.99 -3.46 -1.58
C HIS A 261 12.43 -3.38 -1.00
N PRO A 262 12.66 -3.63 0.31
CA PRO A 262 14.02 -3.78 0.83
C PRO A 262 14.75 -4.98 0.17
N ASP A 263 15.93 -4.83 -0.42
CA ASP A 263 16.89 -3.73 -0.30
C ASP A 263 17.05 -2.88 -1.58
N HIS A 264 16.06 -2.92 -2.49
CA HIS A 264 16.02 -2.16 -3.74
C HIS A 264 16.16 -0.65 -3.53
N ASP A 265 16.72 0.03 -4.53
CA ASP A 265 16.96 1.47 -4.51
C ASP A 265 15.64 2.26 -4.55
N VAL A 266 15.29 2.90 -3.43
CA VAL A 266 14.03 3.65 -3.31
C VAL A 266 13.91 4.81 -4.31
N ARG A 267 15.03 5.29 -4.89
CA ARG A 267 15.03 6.35 -5.91
C ARG A 267 14.41 5.88 -7.23
N ALA A 268 14.59 4.61 -7.59
CA ALA A 268 13.92 4.02 -8.75
C ALA A 268 12.40 4.01 -8.55
N GLY A 269 11.94 3.74 -7.32
CA GLY A 269 10.53 3.85 -6.97
C GLY A 269 9.99 5.28 -6.96
N GLU A 270 10.77 6.27 -6.50
CA GLU A 270 10.39 7.69 -6.60
C GLU A 270 10.17 8.10 -8.07
N GLN A 271 11.07 7.68 -8.96
CA GLN A 271 10.94 7.90 -10.41
C GLN A 271 9.73 7.20 -11.00
N PHE A 272 9.40 5.99 -10.54
CA PHE A 272 8.22 5.25 -11.00
C PHE A 272 6.91 5.91 -10.56
N ILE A 273 6.81 6.32 -9.29
CA ILE A 273 5.67 7.07 -8.76
C ILE A 273 5.49 8.38 -9.55
N ALA A 274 6.58 9.11 -9.80
CA ALA A 274 6.56 10.32 -10.62
C ALA A 274 6.08 10.05 -12.04
N SER A 275 6.51 8.94 -12.65
CA SER A 275 6.12 8.54 -14.01
C SER A 275 4.62 8.25 -14.10
N VAL A 276 4.05 7.52 -13.15
CA VAL A 276 2.60 7.25 -13.08
C VAL A 276 1.82 8.54 -12.92
N TYR A 277 2.22 9.38 -11.95
CA TYR A 277 1.57 10.66 -11.70
C TYR A 277 1.61 11.59 -12.92
N ASN A 278 2.80 11.77 -13.51
CA ASN A 278 3.00 12.64 -14.66
C ASN A 278 2.22 12.15 -15.90
N ALA A 279 2.12 10.83 -16.12
CA ALA A 279 1.37 10.28 -17.24
C ALA A 279 -0.12 10.67 -17.20
N ILE A 280 -0.71 10.65 -16.00
CA ILE A 280 -2.11 11.08 -15.79
C ILE A 280 -2.21 12.61 -15.86
N ARG A 281 -1.38 13.32 -15.08
CA ARG A 281 -1.43 14.78 -14.95
C ARG A 281 -1.23 15.50 -16.29
N ASN A 282 -0.32 15.01 -17.13
CA ASN A 282 0.05 15.69 -18.36
C ASN A 282 -1.00 15.54 -19.48
N ASN A 283 -2.01 14.69 -19.30
CA ASN A 283 -3.14 14.64 -20.21
C ASN A 283 -4.31 15.49 -19.65
N PRO A 284 -4.64 16.65 -20.27
CA PRO A 284 -5.71 17.53 -19.80
C PRO A 284 -7.11 16.90 -19.86
N ASP A 285 -7.30 15.85 -20.64
CA ASP A 285 -8.56 15.11 -20.72
C ASP A 285 -8.67 14.02 -19.64
N LEU A 286 -7.56 13.64 -18.99
CA LEU A 286 -7.53 12.63 -17.92
C LEU A 286 -7.36 13.24 -16.52
N TRP A 287 -6.57 14.31 -16.41
CA TRP A 287 -6.28 14.91 -15.12
C TRP A 287 -7.55 15.31 -14.32
N PRO A 288 -8.58 15.93 -14.94
CA PRO A 288 -9.80 16.33 -14.23
C PRO A 288 -10.72 15.18 -13.81
N ASN A 289 -10.59 13.99 -14.40
CA ASN A 289 -11.51 12.86 -14.20
C ASN A 289 -10.82 11.60 -13.63
N THR A 290 -9.61 11.75 -13.08
CA THR A 290 -8.85 10.64 -12.49
C THR A 290 -8.60 10.85 -10.99
N ALA A 291 -8.73 9.76 -10.23
CA ALA A 291 -8.24 9.65 -8.86
C ALA A 291 -7.13 8.59 -8.83
N LEU A 292 -5.94 8.98 -8.37
CA LEU A 292 -4.79 8.09 -8.20
C LEU A 292 -4.57 7.83 -6.72
N LEU A 293 -4.71 6.58 -6.29
CA LEU A 293 -4.31 6.10 -4.97
C LEU A 293 -2.90 5.48 -5.08
N ILE A 294 -1.94 6.03 -4.35
CA ILE A 294 -0.61 5.42 -4.16
C ILE A 294 -0.63 4.79 -2.77
N VAL A 295 -0.31 3.51 -2.67
CA VAL A 295 -0.36 2.73 -1.42
C VAL A 295 0.71 1.64 -1.43
N TYR A 296 1.00 1.03 -0.28
CA TYR A 296 1.92 -0.11 -0.16
C TYR A 296 1.14 -1.34 0.29
N ASP A 297 1.60 -2.52 -0.07
CA ASP A 297 0.97 -3.81 0.25
C ASP A 297 1.11 -4.18 1.74
N GLU A 298 2.27 -3.98 2.34
CA GLU A 298 2.56 -4.15 3.76
C GLU A 298 3.84 -3.36 4.16
N HIS A 299 4.30 -3.51 5.41
CA HIS A 299 5.29 -2.61 6.02
C HIS A 299 6.74 -3.09 5.91
N GLY A 300 6.99 -4.27 5.36
CA GLY A 300 8.32 -4.85 5.12
C GLY A 300 9.05 -5.25 6.39
N GLY A 301 8.34 -5.41 7.51
CA GLY A 301 8.96 -5.64 8.81
C GLY A 301 9.59 -4.37 9.43
N ILE A 302 9.42 -3.21 8.79
CA ILE A 302 10.02 -1.93 9.18
C ILE A 302 9.17 -1.23 10.24
N HIS A 303 9.82 -0.54 11.18
CA HIS A 303 9.15 0.07 12.32
C HIS A 303 8.02 1.05 11.92
N ASP A 304 6.88 0.92 12.59
CA ASP A 304 5.85 1.96 12.72
C ASP A 304 5.37 2.01 14.18
N HIS A 305 5.11 3.21 14.68
CA HIS A 305 4.73 3.41 16.08
C HIS A 305 3.23 3.21 16.34
N VAL A 306 2.38 3.22 15.31
CA VAL A 306 0.92 3.19 15.47
C VAL A 306 0.43 1.76 15.58
N SER A 307 -0.20 1.45 16.71
CA SER A 307 -0.81 0.15 16.93
C SER A 307 -1.98 -0.11 15.96
N PRO A 308 -2.06 -1.30 15.35
CA PRO A 308 -3.14 -1.62 14.43
C PRO A 308 -4.47 -1.78 15.17
N PRO A 309 -5.58 -1.21 14.64
CA PRO A 309 -6.88 -1.33 15.27
C PRO A 309 -7.51 -2.71 15.02
N ALA A 310 -8.53 -3.02 15.83
CA ALA A 310 -9.47 -4.11 15.53
C ALA A 310 -10.30 -3.76 14.28
N CYS A 311 -10.80 -4.78 13.59
CA CYS A 311 -11.64 -4.64 12.40
C CYS A 311 -12.76 -5.68 12.36
N THR A 312 -13.71 -5.50 11.44
CA THR A 312 -14.75 -6.49 11.17
C THR A 312 -14.12 -7.78 10.62
N PRO A 313 -14.35 -8.96 11.22
CA PRO A 313 -13.89 -10.23 10.67
C PRO A 313 -14.50 -10.55 9.31
N ASP A 314 -13.77 -11.23 8.44
CA ASP A 314 -14.27 -11.66 7.12
C ASP A 314 -14.94 -13.05 7.10
N GLY A 315 -15.02 -13.69 8.28
CA GLY A 315 -15.66 -14.99 8.51
C GLY A 315 -14.73 -16.19 8.34
N PHE A 316 -13.44 -15.97 8.06
CA PHE A 316 -12.42 -17.03 8.05
C PHE A 316 -11.63 -17.09 9.37
N VAL A 317 -10.93 -18.21 9.58
CA VAL A 317 -10.01 -18.38 10.71
C VAL A 317 -8.76 -19.11 10.22
N ALA A 318 -7.60 -18.49 10.36
CA ALA A 318 -6.32 -19.15 10.13
C ALA A 318 -5.91 -19.88 11.40
N GLN A 319 -5.66 -21.19 11.28
CA GLN A 319 -5.27 -22.02 12.43
C GLN A 319 -3.81 -21.75 12.83
N PRO A 320 -3.39 -22.10 14.06
CA PRO A 320 -2.00 -21.95 14.52
C PRO A 320 -0.94 -22.48 13.53
N SER A 321 -1.23 -23.60 12.86
CA SER A 321 -0.33 -24.18 11.85
C SER A 321 -0.13 -23.28 10.62
N ALA A 322 -1.10 -22.44 10.27
CA ALA A 322 -1.03 -21.50 9.16
C ALA A 322 -0.41 -20.16 9.59
N THR A 323 -0.72 -19.69 10.80
CA THR A 323 -0.15 -18.43 11.33
C THR A 323 1.32 -18.59 11.73
N GLY A 324 1.79 -19.81 11.97
CA GLY A 324 3.13 -20.06 12.51
C GLY A 324 3.28 -19.57 13.96
N THR A 325 2.17 -19.31 14.64
CA THR A 325 2.11 -18.88 16.04
C THR A 325 1.31 -19.90 16.87
N PRO A 326 1.35 -19.84 18.21
CA PRO A 326 0.50 -20.70 19.04
C PRO A 326 -1.00 -20.40 18.93
N ASP A 327 -1.36 -19.26 18.34
CA ASP A 327 -2.69 -18.68 18.42
C ASP A 327 -3.35 -18.66 17.01
N PRO A 328 -4.67 -18.91 16.90
CA PRO A 328 -5.39 -18.72 15.65
C PRO A 328 -5.51 -17.23 15.32
N PHE A 329 -5.70 -16.91 14.04
CA PHE A 329 -6.03 -15.56 13.60
C PHE A 329 -7.44 -15.51 13.04
N HIS A 330 -8.28 -14.67 13.65
CA HIS A 330 -9.70 -14.55 13.35
C HIS A 330 -10.02 -13.44 12.32
N PHE A 331 -8.99 -12.83 11.71
CA PHE A 331 -9.14 -11.73 10.77
C PHE A 331 -9.87 -10.52 11.38
N ASP A 332 -9.75 -10.33 12.69
CA ASP A 332 -10.42 -9.31 13.51
C ASP A 332 -9.50 -8.14 13.92
N ARG A 333 -8.29 -8.09 13.33
CA ARG A 333 -7.32 -7.02 13.50
C ARG A 333 -6.60 -6.73 12.19
N LEU A 334 -6.22 -5.47 11.98
CA LEU A 334 -5.38 -5.04 10.87
C LEU A 334 -3.90 -5.41 11.09
N GLY A 335 -3.10 -5.29 10.03
CA GLY A 335 -1.64 -5.30 10.08
C GLY A 335 -1.06 -3.90 10.31
N VAL A 336 0.25 -3.75 10.14
CA VAL A 336 0.96 -2.49 10.43
C VAL A 336 0.60 -1.40 9.41
N ARG A 337 0.71 -0.14 9.84
CA ARG A 337 0.39 1.02 9.01
C ARG A 337 1.36 1.18 7.83
N VAL A 338 0.81 1.51 6.67
CA VAL A 338 1.53 1.74 5.41
C VAL A 338 1.26 3.14 4.87
N PRO A 339 2.15 3.71 4.04
CA PRO A 339 1.86 4.95 3.34
C PRO A 339 0.64 4.80 2.42
N ALA A 340 -0.21 5.82 2.41
CA ALA A 340 -1.25 5.97 1.38
C ALA A 340 -1.47 7.45 1.07
N ILE A 341 -1.61 7.77 -0.22
CA ILE A 341 -1.83 9.12 -0.74
C ILE A 341 -2.89 9.06 -1.83
N LEU A 342 -3.93 9.89 -1.72
CA LEU A 342 -4.93 10.06 -2.77
C LEU A 342 -4.68 11.38 -3.49
N VAL A 343 -4.55 11.28 -4.81
CA VAL A 343 -4.19 12.36 -5.72
C VAL A 343 -5.34 12.63 -6.69
N SER A 344 -5.77 13.90 -6.73
CA SER A 344 -6.76 14.41 -7.69
C SER A 344 -6.72 15.94 -7.64
N PRO A 345 -6.94 16.68 -8.76
CA PRO A 345 -6.97 18.15 -8.73
C PRO A 345 -8.16 18.74 -7.97
N TRP A 346 -9.09 17.89 -7.52
CA TRP A 346 -10.27 18.25 -6.73
C TRP A 346 -10.06 18.06 -5.21
N ILE A 347 -8.83 17.75 -4.79
CA ILE A 347 -8.45 17.63 -3.38
C ILE A 347 -7.75 18.91 -2.93
N ALA A 348 -8.14 19.41 -1.76
CA ALA A 348 -7.48 20.55 -1.13
C ALA A 348 -6.03 20.21 -0.79
N ARG A 349 -5.13 21.18 -0.98
CA ARG A 349 -3.71 21.02 -0.66
C ARG A 349 -3.52 20.66 0.83
N GLY A 350 -2.65 19.70 1.12
CA GLY A 350 -2.27 19.32 2.49
C GLY A 350 -3.40 18.68 3.28
N THR A 351 -4.30 17.96 2.60
CA THR A 351 -5.39 17.25 3.26
C THR A 351 -4.83 16.08 4.07
N VAL A 352 -5.26 15.94 5.32
CA VAL A 352 -4.89 14.82 6.19
C VAL A 352 -6.14 14.07 6.61
N ILE A 353 -6.17 12.76 6.35
CA ILE A 353 -7.31 11.88 6.61
C ILE A 353 -6.99 10.99 7.81
N ASN A 354 -7.91 10.88 8.77
CA ASN A 354 -7.69 10.20 10.06
C ASN A 354 -8.57 8.95 10.26
N GLU A 355 -9.55 8.75 9.38
CA GLU A 355 -10.39 7.57 9.32
C GLU A 355 -9.54 6.34 9.00
N VAL A 356 -9.96 5.17 9.50
CA VAL A 356 -9.23 3.91 9.31
C VAL A 356 -9.52 3.33 7.93
N PHE A 357 -8.46 3.03 7.17
CA PHE A 357 -8.52 2.34 5.89
C PHE A 357 -7.63 1.10 5.92
N GLU A 358 -7.97 0.16 5.05
CA GLU A 358 -7.19 -1.04 4.76
C GLU A 358 -7.34 -1.42 3.27
N HIS A 359 -6.65 -2.44 2.77
CA HIS A 359 -6.74 -2.79 1.35
C HIS A 359 -8.14 -3.18 0.88
N ALA A 360 -8.99 -3.73 1.76
CA ALA A 360 -10.41 -3.98 1.46
C ALA A 360 -11.19 -2.70 1.09
N SER A 361 -10.67 -1.51 1.43
CA SER A 361 -11.20 -0.20 1.02
C SER A 361 -11.13 0.01 -0.50
N ILE A 362 -10.19 -0.65 -1.18
CA ILE A 362 -10.02 -0.59 -2.64
C ILE A 362 -11.23 -1.19 -3.36
N PRO A 363 -11.51 -2.50 -3.22
CA PRO A 363 -12.65 -3.10 -3.89
C PRO A 363 -13.99 -2.54 -3.38
N ALA A 364 -14.06 -2.12 -2.11
CA ALA A 364 -15.24 -1.46 -1.55
C ALA A 364 -15.56 -0.16 -2.29
N THR A 365 -14.57 0.72 -2.46
CA THR A 365 -14.70 2.00 -3.16
C THR A 365 -15.04 1.81 -4.63
N VAL A 366 -14.31 0.93 -5.33
CA VAL A 366 -14.52 0.69 -6.77
C VAL A 366 -15.92 0.09 -7.02
N THR A 367 -16.36 -0.83 -6.16
CA THR A 367 -17.70 -1.41 -6.25
C THR A 367 -18.78 -0.37 -6.03
N ASP A 368 -18.72 0.41 -4.94
CA ASP A 368 -19.73 1.45 -4.70
C ASP A 368 -19.76 2.46 -5.85
N TYR A 369 -18.59 2.92 -6.29
CA TYR A 369 -18.50 4.01 -7.25
C TYR A 369 -19.04 3.62 -8.63
N PHE A 370 -18.56 2.50 -9.20
CA PHE A 370 -18.86 2.12 -10.60
C PHE A 370 -20.02 1.15 -10.76
N ILE A 371 -20.31 0.34 -9.74
CA ILE A 371 -21.28 -0.77 -9.81
C ILE A 371 -22.52 -0.43 -8.97
N GLY A 372 -22.34 0.16 -7.80
CA GLY A 372 -23.40 0.45 -6.84
C GLY A 372 -23.73 -0.78 -5.99
N LYS A 373 -25.01 -1.18 -5.95
CA LYS A 373 -25.45 -2.27 -5.08
C LYS A 373 -24.88 -3.62 -5.53
N TYR A 374 -24.01 -4.20 -4.71
CA TYR A 374 -23.44 -5.54 -4.93
C TYR A 374 -23.25 -6.24 -3.57
N ASP A 375 -24.06 -7.25 -3.27
CA ASP A 375 -24.13 -7.88 -1.93
C ASP A 375 -23.16 -9.07 -1.77
N GLU A 376 -22.69 -9.67 -2.88
CA GLU A 376 -21.78 -10.83 -2.89
C GLU A 376 -20.32 -10.44 -2.61
N ARG A 377 -20.10 -9.82 -1.46
CA ARG A 377 -18.79 -9.37 -0.95
C ARG A 377 -18.54 -9.91 0.45
N SER A 378 -17.28 -9.96 0.88
CA SER A 378 -16.94 -10.26 2.27
C SER A 378 -17.55 -9.22 3.21
N ASP A 379 -17.85 -9.60 4.45
CA ASP A 379 -18.38 -8.65 5.43
C ASP A 379 -17.35 -7.57 5.79
N ARG A 380 -16.07 -7.93 5.67
CA ARG A 380 -14.94 -7.02 5.81
C ARG A 380 -14.88 -5.96 4.71
N GLU A 381 -15.07 -6.32 3.44
CA GLU A 381 -15.19 -5.35 2.35
C GLU A 381 -16.40 -4.43 2.53
N LYS A 382 -17.55 -4.98 2.95
CA LYS A 382 -18.78 -4.17 3.17
C LYS A 382 -18.61 -3.15 4.29
N ALA A 383 -17.78 -3.44 5.29
CA ALA A 383 -17.52 -2.57 6.43
C ALA A 383 -16.37 -1.57 6.19
N ALA A 384 -15.56 -1.77 5.14
CA ALA A 384 -14.41 -0.92 4.86
C ALA A 384 -14.84 0.52 4.47
N ASN A 385 -14.08 1.51 4.94
CA ASN A 385 -14.29 2.90 4.55
C ASN A 385 -13.94 3.13 3.08
N MET A 386 -14.60 4.10 2.44
CA MET A 386 -14.35 4.44 1.04
C MET A 386 -13.55 5.74 0.94
N PHE A 387 -12.55 5.78 0.05
CA PHE A 387 -11.51 6.82 0.13
C PHE A 387 -11.74 8.06 -0.74
N LEU A 388 -12.81 8.12 -1.54
CA LEU A 388 -13.04 9.25 -2.46
C LEU A 388 -13.61 10.52 -1.79
N GLU A 389 -13.92 10.48 -0.50
CA GLU A 389 -14.63 11.58 0.18
C GLU A 389 -13.84 12.91 0.22
N SER A 390 -12.51 12.87 0.12
CA SER A 390 -11.67 14.08 0.09
C SER A 390 -11.66 14.81 -1.26
N ILE A 391 -12.18 14.20 -2.33
CA ILE A 391 -12.42 14.82 -3.65
C ILE A 391 -13.63 15.76 -3.51
N SER A 392 -13.38 16.91 -2.89
CA SER A 392 -14.43 17.71 -2.25
C SER A 392 -14.51 19.16 -2.73
N LEU A 393 -13.53 19.61 -3.53
CA LEU A 393 -13.50 20.99 -4.03
C LEU A 393 -14.63 21.26 -5.03
N THR A 394 -15.26 22.42 -4.91
CA THR A 394 -16.24 22.92 -5.89
C THR A 394 -15.59 23.57 -7.12
N LYS A 395 -14.29 23.85 -7.05
CA LYS A 395 -13.46 24.37 -8.14
C LYS A 395 -12.17 23.57 -8.21
N MET A 396 -11.86 23.06 -9.39
CA MET A 396 -10.62 22.36 -9.66
C MET A 396 -9.42 23.28 -9.40
N ARG A 397 -8.35 22.73 -8.79
CA ARG A 397 -7.07 23.43 -8.69
C ARG A 397 -6.49 23.69 -10.06
N SER A 398 -5.76 24.79 -10.23
CA SER A 398 -5.06 25.04 -11.48
C SER A 398 -3.86 24.11 -11.62
N ASP A 399 -3.40 23.85 -12.85
CA ASP A 399 -2.23 22.98 -13.07
C ASP A 399 -0.95 23.55 -12.43
N ASN A 400 -0.86 24.88 -12.30
CA ASN A 400 0.23 25.56 -11.61
C ASN A 400 0.21 25.34 -10.09
N ASP A 401 -0.93 24.97 -9.52
CA ASP A 401 -1.06 24.65 -8.10
C ASP A 401 -0.74 23.18 -7.79
N CYS A 402 -0.50 22.36 -8.81
CA CYS A 402 -0.23 20.93 -8.71
C CYS A 402 1.20 20.62 -9.18
N PRO A 403 1.97 19.80 -8.43
CA PRO A 403 3.39 19.57 -8.72
C PRO A 403 3.59 18.93 -10.10
N ALA A 404 4.78 19.09 -10.67
CA ALA A 404 5.24 18.32 -11.83
C ALA A 404 6.66 17.85 -11.51
N PHE A 405 6.98 16.61 -11.84
CA PHE A 405 8.29 16.04 -11.55
C PHE A 405 9.11 15.92 -12.83
N ALA A 406 10.38 16.31 -12.79
CA ALA A 406 11.32 15.93 -13.84
C ALA A 406 11.69 14.45 -13.66
N LEU A 407 11.90 13.75 -14.77
CA LEU A 407 12.26 12.32 -14.80
C LEU A 407 13.72 12.14 -15.25
N ASP A 408 14.59 13.12 -14.95
CA ASP A 408 15.99 13.15 -15.40
C ASP A 408 16.96 12.36 -14.52
#